data_AF-A0A9W7ME45-F1
#
_entry.id   AF-A0A9W7ME45-F1
#
_cell.length_a   1.000
_cell.length_b   1.000
_cell.length_c   1.000
_cell.angle_alpha   90.00
_cell.angle_beta   90.00
_cell.angle_gamma   90.00
#
_symmetry.space_group_name_H-M   'P 1'
#
loop_
_entity.id
_entity.type
_entity.pdbx_description
1 polymer ?
#
loop_
_entity_poly.entity_id
_entity_poly.type
_entity_poly.pdbx_seq_one_letter_code
_entity_poly.pdbx_strand_id
1 'polypeptide(L)'
;MHEQGRYLELVDPRLQGRVNNKEVEKLVRIALCCVQEEPALRPSMAVVVGMLEGGLPLSQPRVESLNFLRFYGRRFTEAFMMDEENRTSGDQFMLFQQENATRSSIVTTGSNTCFSYMSSQQISGPR
;
A
#
# COMPACT_ATOMS: atom_id res chain seq x y z
N MET A 1 9.97 -10.71 -4.03
CA MET A 1 9.88 -10.36 -5.47
C MET A 1 11.16 -9.69 -5.97
N HIS A 2 11.50 -8.48 -5.52
CA HIS A 2 12.69 -7.75 -6.00
C HIS A 2 14.01 -8.49 -5.74
N GLU A 3 14.25 -8.93 -4.50
CA GLU A 3 15.45 -9.70 -4.13
C GLU A 3 15.53 -11.06 -4.82
N GLN A 4 14.39 -11.59 -5.25
CA GLN A 4 14.26 -12.87 -5.95
C GLN A 4 14.31 -12.71 -7.48
N GLY A 5 14.39 -11.48 -8.00
CA GLY A 5 14.39 -11.19 -9.44
C GLY A 5 13.09 -11.53 -10.19
N ARG A 6 12.01 -11.84 -9.48
CA ARG A 6 10.74 -12.29 -10.10
C ARG A 6 9.85 -11.11 -10.49
N TYR A 7 10.30 -10.31 -11.45
CA TYR A 7 9.59 -9.09 -11.87
C TYR A 7 8.40 -9.34 -12.78
N LEU A 8 8.42 -10.42 -13.58
CA LEU A 8 7.32 -10.73 -14.50
C LEU A 8 6.00 -11.04 -13.77
N GLU A 9 6.08 -11.51 -12.51
CA GLU A 9 4.92 -11.74 -11.65
C GLU A 9 4.20 -10.44 -11.26
N LEU A 10 4.86 -9.28 -11.43
CA LEU A 10 4.30 -7.96 -11.14
C LEU A 10 3.61 -7.31 -12.34
N VAL A 11 3.72 -7.91 -13.53
CA VAL A 11 3.19 -7.34 -14.77
C VAL A 11 1.67 -7.48 -14.80
N ASP A 12 0.97 -6.37 -15.06
CA ASP A 12 -0.47 -6.39 -15.28
C ASP A 12 -0.82 -7.33 -16.46
N PRO A 13 -1.71 -8.34 -16.27
CA PRO A 13 -2.12 -9.26 -17.32
C PRO A 13 -2.64 -8.57 -18.61
N ARG A 14 -3.19 -7.36 -18.48
CA ARG A 14 -3.71 -6.56 -19.60
C ARG A 14 -2.62 -6.09 -20.56
N LEU A 15 -1.35 -6.08 -20.12
CA LEU A 15 -0.22 -5.78 -20.99
C LEU A 15 0.11 -6.91 -21.98
N GLN A 16 -0.50 -8.10 -21.83
CA GLN A 16 -0.46 -9.18 -22.83
C GLN A 16 0.95 -9.53 -23.34
N GLY A 17 1.97 -9.49 -22.47
CA GLY A 17 3.35 -9.79 -22.84
C GLY A 17 4.04 -8.73 -23.70
N ARG A 18 3.48 -7.53 -23.83
CA ARG A 18 4.09 -6.40 -24.55
C ARG A 18 5.25 -5.74 -23.81
N VAL A 19 5.62 -6.24 -22.64
CA VAL A 19 6.69 -5.71 -21.81
C VAL A 19 7.73 -6.77 -21.56
N ASN A 20 8.99 -6.37 -21.58
CA ASN A 20 10.13 -7.25 -21.35
C ASN A 20 10.53 -7.26 -19.87
N ASN A 21 11.10 -8.37 -19.39
CA ASN A 21 11.58 -8.49 -18.01
C ASN A 21 12.52 -7.33 -17.61
N LYS A 22 13.41 -6.90 -18.52
CA LYS A 22 14.35 -5.79 -18.29
C LYS A 22 13.65 -4.45 -18.07
N GLU A 23 12.56 -4.18 -18.79
CA GLU A 23 11.80 -2.93 -18.65
C GLU A 23 11.05 -2.90 -17.32
N VAL A 24 10.50 -4.06 -16.92
CA VAL A 24 9.81 -4.22 -15.65
C VAL A 24 10.80 -4.12 -14.49
N GLU A 25 11.96 -4.78 -14.59
CA GLU A 25 13.04 -4.65 -13.60
C GLU A 25 13.45 -3.18 -13.43
N LYS A 26 13.69 -2.49 -14.54
CA LYS A 26 14.07 -1.08 -14.56
C LYS A 26 13.02 -0.22 -13.85
N LEU A 27 11.75 -0.40 -14.20
CA LEU A 27 10.65 0.32 -13.57
C LEU A 27 10.56 0.05 -12.07
N VAL A 28 10.69 -1.21 -11.65
CA VAL A 28 10.62 -1.61 -10.24
C VAL A 28 11.77 -0.98 -9.45
N ARG A 29 13.00 -0.99 -9.97
CA ARG A 29 14.16 -0.36 -9.30
C ARG A 29 13.95 1.14 -9.12
N ILE A 30 13.45 1.82 -10.16
CA ILE A 30 13.13 3.25 -10.10
C ILE A 30 12.03 3.51 -9.06
N ALA A 31 10.95 2.73 -9.09
CA ALA A 31 9.83 2.86 -8.15
C ALA A 31 10.29 2.68 -6.70
N LEU A 32 11.13 1.67 -6.42
CA LEU A 32 11.70 1.42 -5.09
C LEU A 32 12.57 2.59 -4.60
N CYS A 33 13.27 3.29 -5.49
CA CYS A 33 14.01 4.51 -5.14
C CYS A 33 13.07 5.70 -4.83
N CYS A 34 11.94 5.82 -5.54
CA CYS A 34 10.97 6.90 -5.32
C CYS A 34 10.21 6.77 -4.00
N VAL A 35 10.00 5.55 -3.51
CA VAL A 35 9.26 5.28 -2.26
C VAL A 35 10.16 5.13 -1.05
N GLN A 36 11.40 5.61 -1.08
CA GLN A 36 12.26 5.56 0.10
C GLN A 36 11.67 6.37 1.26
N GLU A 37 11.84 5.86 2.48
CA GLU A 37 11.31 6.49 3.70
C GLU A 37 11.86 7.90 3.85
N GLU A 38 13.18 8.04 3.79
CA GLU A 38 13.89 9.31 3.85
C GLU A 38 13.67 10.14 2.58
N PRO A 39 13.02 11.33 2.66
CA PRO A 39 12.74 12.17 1.50
C PRO A 39 14.00 12.62 0.76
N ALA A 40 15.10 12.85 1.49
CA ALA A 40 16.36 13.31 0.90
C ALA A 40 17.02 12.30 -0.05
N LEU A 41 16.68 11.02 0.05
CA LEU A 41 17.22 9.97 -0.81
C LEU A 41 16.35 9.73 -2.06
N ARG A 42 15.15 10.32 -2.14
CA ARG A 42 14.27 10.16 -3.29
C ARG A 42 14.85 10.93 -4.49
N PRO A 43 14.92 10.32 -5.68
CA PRO A 43 15.44 11.00 -6.87
C PRO A 43 14.51 12.14 -7.30
N SER A 44 15.10 13.20 -7.86
CA SER A 44 14.32 14.25 -8.50
C SER A 44 13.61 13.72 -9.75
N MET A 45 12.50 14.35 -10.15
CA MET A 45 11.77 13.92 -11.34
C MET A 45 12.62 13.96 -12.62
N ALA A 46 13.55 14.90 -12.75
CA ALA A 46 14.49 14.94 -13.88
C ALA A 46 15.38 13.69 -13.93
N VAL A 47 15.87 13.23 -12.77
CA VAL A 47 16.67 11.99 -12.68
C VAL A 47 15.80 10.76 -12.98
N VAL A 48 14.56 10.73 -12.47
CA VAL A 48 13.60 9.65 -12.76
C VAL A 48 13.34 9.52 -14.26
N VAL A 49 13.05 10.63 -14.95
CA VAL A 49 12.82 10.64 -16.39
C VAL A 49 14.08 10.22 -17.15
N GLY A 50 15.25 10.76 -16.80
CA GLY A 50 16.51 10.37 -17.41
C GLY A 50 16.82 8.88 -17.24
N MET A 51 16.48 8.30 -16.08
CA MET A 51 16.56 6.84 -15.88
C MET A 51 15.57 6.12 -16.79
N LEU A 52 14.29 6.52 -16.84
CA LEU A 52 13.25 5.89 -17.67
C LEU A 52 13.58 5.90 -19.16
N GLU A 53 14.08 7.01 -19.68
CA GLU A 53 14.52 7.17 -21.08
C GLU A 53 15.82 6.40 -21.37
N GLY A 54 16.57 6.03 -20.33
CA GLY A 54 17.83 5.30 -20.46
C GLY A 54 19.06 6.19 -20.69
N GLY A 55 18.93 7.50 -20.52
CA GLY A 55 20.04 8.44 -20.56
C GLY A 55 20.88 8.46 -19.28
N LEU A 56 20.33 7.96 -18.16
CA LEU A 56 21.03 7.87 -16.87
C LEU A 56 21.11 6.41 -16.37
N PRO A 57 22.19 6.05 -15.66
CA PRO A 57 22.33 4.73 -15.06
C PRO A 57 21.28 4.52 -13.96
N LEU A 58 20.88 3.26 -13.77
CA LEU A 58 19.89 2.91 -12.74
C LEU A 58 20.52 2.97 -11.35
N SER A 59 19.83 3.66 -10.44
CA SER A 59 20.19 3.70 -9.02
C SER A 59 19.76 2.42 -8.31
N GLN A 60 20.56 1.95 -7.35
CA GLN A 60 20.25 0.78 -6.55
C GLN A 60 19.33 1.16 -5.38
N PRO A 61 18.14 0.55 -5.24
CA PRO A 61 17.27 0.83 -4.11
C PRO A 61 17.83 0.25 -2.80
N ARG A 62 17.68 1.00 -1.70
CA ARG A 62 18.02 0.54 -0.34
C ARG A 62 16.85 -0.23 0.25
N VAL A 63 16.80 -1.53 -0.01
CA VAL A 63 15.66 -2.39 0.37
C VAL A 63 15.42 -2.45 1.88
N GLU A 64 16.48 -2.34 2.69
CA GLU A 64 16.42 -2.29 4.15
C GLU A 64 15.59 -1.09 4.65
N SER A 65 15.67 0.05 3.95
CA SER A 65 14.91 1.27 4.25
C SER A 65 13.46 1.22 3.76
N LEU A 66 13.03 0.09 3.20
CA LEU A 66 11.67 -0.15 2.69
C LEU A 66 10.86 -1.09 3.58
N ASN A 67 11.38 -1.42 4.77
CA ASN A 67 10.69 -2.28 5.75
C ASN A 67 9.30 -1.77 6.11
N PHE A 68 9.08 -0.45 6.06
CA PHE A 68 7.79 0.15 6.33
C PHE A 68 6.70 -0.37 5.37
N LEU A 69 7.02 -0.70 4.12
CA LEU A 69 6.05 -1.23 3.15
C LEU A 69 5.43 -2.56 3.60
N ARG A 70 6.10 -3.32 4.48
CA ARG A 70 5.54 -4.56 5.04
C ARG A 70 4.27 -4.30 5.84
N PHE A 71 4.14 -3.14 6.48
CA PHE A 71 2.93 -2.75 7.20
C PHE A 71 1.81 -2.35 6.24
N TYR A 72 2.13 -1.74 5.11
CA TYR A 72 1.15 -1.34 4.09
C TYR A 72 0.58 -2.56 3.31
N GLY A 73 1.38 -3.62 3.13
CA GLY A 73 0.96 -4.82 2.40
C GLY A 73 0.03 -5.77 3.18
N ARG A 74 0.13 -5.85 4.52
CA ARG A 74 -0.65 -6.82 5.32
C ARG A 74 -2.16 -6.60 5.25
N ARG A 75 -2.62 -5.36 5.10
CA ARG A 75 -4.05 -5.05 5.09
C ARG A 75 -4.77 -5.62 3.86
N PHE A 76 -4.05 -5.95 2.79
CA PHE A 76 -4.63 -6.54 1.58
C PHE A 76 -4.79 -8.06 1.70
N THR A 77 -3.80 -8.79 2.22
CA THR A 77 -3.87 -10.27 2.31
C THR A 77 -4.93 -10.79 3.29
N GLU A 78 -5.23 -10.05 4.36
CA GLU A 78 -6.27 -10.44 5.33
C GLU A 78 -7.68 -10.38 4.70
N ALA A 79 -7.93 -9.43 3.79
CA ALA A 79 -9.20 -9.33 3.08
C ALA A 79 -9.40 -10.43 2.01
N PHE A 80 -8.31 -11.00 1.46
CA PHE A 80 -8.36 -12.07 0.47
C PHE A 80 -8.51 -13.48 1.06
N MET A 81 -8.32 -13.66 2.37
CA MET A 81 -8.46 -14.97 3.04
C MET A 81 -9.91 -15.27 3.52
N MET A 82 -10.92 -14.56 3.00
CA MET A 82 -12.32 -14.71 3.40
C MET A 82 -13.26 -15.26 2.31
N ASP A 83 -12.78 -16.00 1.30
CA ASP A 83 -13.72 -16.75 0.44
C ASP A 83 -13.10 -18.00 -0.20
N GLU A 84 -13.38 -19.16 0.41
CA GLU A 84 -13.36 -20.46 -0.27
C GLU A 84 -14.19 -21.46 0.57
N GLU A 85 -15.51 -21.24 0.68
CA GLU A 85 -16.46 -22.37 0.84
C GLU A 85 -17.91 -21.99 0.45
N ASN A 86 -18.25 -22.32 -0.80
CA ASN A 86 -19.55 -22.83 -1.27
C ASN A 86 -20.83 -21.95 -1.21
N ARG A 87 -21.52 -21.91 -2.36
CA ARG A 87 -22.72 -21.12 -2.67
C ARG A 87 -23.98 -21.67 -1.97
N THR A 88 -24.73 -20.82 -1.26
CA THR A 88 -26.22 -20.89 -1.22
C THR A 88 -26.86 -19.59 -0.71
N SER A 89 -27.66 -18.98 -1.59
CA SER A 89 -28.92 -18.24 -1.39
C SER A 89 -29.15 -17.42 -0.11
N GLY A 90 -29.37 -16.11 -0.27
CA GLY A 90 -30.12 -15.31 0.71
C GLY A 90 -29.70 -13.85 0.76
N ASP A 91 -30.50 -12.99 0.12
CA ASP A 91 -30.42 -11.54 0.23
C ASP A 91 -30.66 -11.10 1.69
N GLN A 92 -29.65 -10.56 2.38
CA GLN A 92 -29.85 -9.87 3.67
C GLN A 92 -28.73 -8.85 3.93
N PHE A 93 -28.95 -7.66 3.38
CA PHE A 93 -28.55 -6.38 3.97
C PHE A 93 -28.69 -6.36 5.49
N MET A 94 -27.63 -6.05 6.24
CA MET A 94 -27.60 -5.54 7.63
C MET A 94 -26.13 -5.50 8.11
N LEU A 95 -25.66 -4.64 9.00
CA LEU A 95 -26.13 -3.38 9.58
C LEU A 95 -24.91 -2.88 10.39
N PHE A 96 -24.62 -1.59 10.37
CA PHE A 96 -23.76 -0.98 11.38
C PHE A 96 -24.31 -1.32 12.76
N GLN A 97 -23.51 -1.90 13.66
CA GLN A 97 -23.94 -2.07 15.06
C GLN A 97 -23.28 -1.04 15.97
N GLN A 98 -24.17 -0.15 16.39
CA GLN A 98 -24.08 0.90 17.39
C GLN A 98 -23.90 0.33 18.81
N GLU A 99 -23.21 1.09 19.66
CA GLU A 99 -22.82 0.78 21.05
C GLU A 99 -23.97 0.38 21.99
N ASN A 100 -23.70 -0.49 22.99
CA ASN A 100 -24.25 -0.36 24.35
C ASN A 100 -23.52 -1.24 25.41
N ALA A 101 -23.51 -0.75 26.66
CA ALA A 101 -22.53 -1.00 27.75
C ALA A 101 -22.63 -2.31 28.57
N THR A 102 -21.50 -2.80 29.13
CA THR A 102 -21.12 -2.78 30.59
C THR A 102 -20.14 -3.92 31.02
N ARG A 103 -18.97 -3.53 31.58
CA ARG A 103 -18.02 -4.19 32.51
C ARG A 103 -17.35 -5.53 32.15
N SER A 104 -16.05 -5.48 31.83
CA SER A 104 -15.00 -5.82 32.82
C SER A 104 -13.60 -5.34 32.40
N SER A 105 -12.94 -4.75 33.38
CA SER A 105 -11.59 -4.23 33.50
C SER A 105 -10.47 -4.92 32.71
N ILE A 106 -9.73 -4.16 31.91
CA ILE A 106 -8.26 -4.24 31.86
C ILE A 106 -7.71 -2.81 31.81
N VAL A 107 -6.99 -2.43 32.86
CA VAL A 107 -6.13 -1.24 32.90
C VAL A 107 -4.82 -1.64 32.22
N THR A 108 -4.47 -0.99 31.12
CA THR A 108 -3.08 -0.97 30.64
C THR A 108 -2.75 0.45 30.23
N THR A 109 -1.82 1.02 30.98
CA THR A 109 -1.22 2.33 30.83
C THR A 109 -0.70 2.53 29.40
N GLY A 110 -1.23 3.52 28.69
CA GLY A 110 -0.74 3.96 27.39
C GLY A 110 -1.56 5.15 26.91
N SER A 111 -0.91 6.29 26.74
CA SER A 111 -1.50 7.56 26.32
C SER A 111 -2.32 7.39 25.03
N ASN A 112 -3.65 7.48 25.13
CA ASN A 112 -4.52 7.58 23.96
C ASN A 112 -4.24 8.91 23.27
N THR A 113 -3.62 8.87 22.09
CA THR A 113 -3.65 9.97 21.14
C THR A 113 -5.12 10.18 20.76
N CYS A 114 -5.72 11.20 21.37
CA CYS A 114 -7.07 11.65 21.06
C CYS A 114 -7.07 12.18 19.63
N PHE A 115 -7.35 11.32 18.65
CA PHE A 115 -7.78 11.77 17.33
C PHE A 115 -9.26 12.15 17.47
N SER A 116 -9.52 13.43 17.70
CA SER A 116 -10.86 13.99 17.53
C SER A 116 -11.24 13.87 16.05
N TYR A 117 -11.90 12.79 15.68
CA TYR A 117 -12.51 12.63 14.36
C TYR A 117 -13.56 13.74 14.20
N MET A 118 -13.21 14.76 13.43
CA MET A 118 -14.15 15.80 13.01
C MET A 118 -14.94 15.27 11.81
N SER A 119 -16.26 15.27 11.92
CA SER A 119 -17.13 14.85 10.82
C SER A 119 -16.95 15.79 9.64
N SER A 120 -16.98 15.26 8.42
CA SER A 120 -16.93 16.01 7.16
C SER A 120 -17.98 17.13 7.09
N GLN A 121 -19.08 16.99 7.84
CA GLN A 121 -20.15 17.97 7.96
C GLN A 121 -19.75 19.23 8.75
N GLN A 122 -18.69 19.16 9.57
CA GLN A 122 -18.20 20.29 10.38
C GLN A 122 -17.21 21.18 9.62
N ILE A 123 -16.75 20.77 8.45
CA ILE A 123 -15.77 21.51 7.64
C ILE A 123 -16.47 22.44 6.62
N SER A 124 -17.70 22.14 6.22
CA SER A 124 -18.47 22.99 5.34
C SER A 124 -19.31 23.98 6.17
N GLY A 125 -18.78 25.19 6.37
CA GLY A 125 -19.57 26.32 6.89
C GLY A 125 -20.71 26.73 5.94
N PRO A 126 -21.66 27.56 6.41
CA PRO A 126 -22.76 28.05 5.58
C PRO A 126 -22.23 28.85 4.38
N ARG A 127 -22.76 28.56 3.19
CA ARG A 127 -22.57 29.40 2.01
C ARG A 127 -23.40 30.66 2.09
#